data_AF-A0A151R3W6-F1
#
_entry.id   AF-A0A151R3W6-F1
#
_cell.length_a   1.000
_cell.length_b   1.000
_cell.length_c   1.000
_cell.angle_alpha   90.00
_cell.angle_beta   90.00
_cell.angle_gamma   90.00
#
_symmetry.space_group_name_H-M   'P 1'
#
loop_
_entity.id
_entity.type
_entity.pdbx_description
1 polymer ?
#
loop_
_entity_poly.entity_id
_entity_poly.type
_entity_poly.pdbx_seq_one_letter_code
_entity_poly.pdbx_strand_id
1 'polypeptide(L)' 'TPQSSTKETPFRLTYGTDAMIPVEIGEPSLRQQQFSEETNAEALSVELDLLEEARDRALINMEACRTRTSERSSH' A
#
# COMPACT_ATOMS: atom_id res chain seq x y z
N THR A 1 -52.60 -33.69 -38.60
CA THR A 1 -51.29 -33.11 -39.01
C THR A 1 -50.94 -32.00 -38.05
N PRO A 2 -49.69 -31.93 -37.58
CA PRO A 2 -49.38 -31.45 -36.23
C PRO A 2 -49.33 -29.91 -36.12
N GLN A 3 -49.81 -29.38 -35.00
CA GLN A 3 -49.63 -27.99 -34.59
C GLN A 3 -48.16 -27.77 -34.21
N SER A 4 -47.43 -27.01 -35.03
CA SER A 4 -46.11 -26.50 -34.67
C SER A 4 -46.26 -25.29 -33.76
N SER A 5 -46.29 -25.52 -32.46
CA SER A 5 -46.13 -24.50 -31.44
C SER A 5 -44.66 -24.41 -31.06
N THR A 6 -43.82 -23.80 -31.90
CA THR A 6 -42.47 -23.41 -31.47
C THR A 6 -42.61 -22.23 -30.52
N LYS A 7 -42.75 -22.52 -29.22
CA LYS A 7 -42.58 -21.55 -28.13
C LYS A 7 -41.11 -21.16 -28.00
N GLU A 8 -40.48 -20.77 -29.10
CA GLU A 8 -39.13 -20.24 -29.08
C GLU A 8 -39.25 -18.74 -28.84
N THR A 9 -39.33 -18.38 -27.55
CA THR A 9 -39.06 -17.00 -27.13
C THR A 9 -37.65 -16.65 -27.58
N PRO A 10 -37.42 -15.57 -28.33
CA PRO A 10 -36.12 -15.21 -28.87
C PRO A 10 -35.26 -14.53 -27.80
N PHE A 11 -35.13 -15.15 -26.62
CA PHE A 11 -34.02 -14.87 -25.73
C PHE A 11 -32.94 -15.88 -26.09
N ARG A 12 -32.28 -15.59 -27.22
CA ARG A 12 -30.94 -16.10 -27.49
C ARG A 12 -30.11 -15.82 -26.23
N LEU A 13 -29.80 -16.86 -25.49
CA LEU A 13 -28.65 -16.89 -24.58
C LEU A 13 -27.39 -16.76 -25.44
N THR A 14 -27.16 -15.59 -26.02
CA THR A 14 -25.79 -15.19 -26.31
C THR A 14 -25.19 -14.87 -24.96
N TYR A 15 -24.65 -15.91 -24.33
CA TYR A 15 -23.47 -15.76 -23.49
C TYR A 15 -22.41 -15.12 -24.39
N GLY A 16 -22.48 -13.80 -24.51
CA GLY A 16 -21.36 -12.99 -24.91
C GLY A 16 -20.28 -13.35 -23.91
N THR A 17 -19.28 -14.07 -24.39
CA THR A 17 -18.00 -14.33 -23.75
C THR A 17 -17.26 -13.01 -23.56
N ASP A 18 -17.84 -12.13 -22.74
CA ASP A 18 -17.30 -10.83 -22.40
C ASP A 18 -17.56 -10.49 -20.92
N ALA A 19 -17.87 -11.50 -20.11
CA ALA A 19 -17.45 -11.46 -18.73
C ALA A 19 -15.94 -11.71 -18.72
N MET A 20 -15.16 -10.64 -18.89
CA MET A 20 -13.74 -10.64 -18.59
C MET A 20 -13.59 -11.19 -17.16
N ILE A 21 -12.99 -12.37 -17.03
CA ILE A 21 -12.64 -12.95 -15.73
C ILE A 21 -11.74 -11.92 -15.04
N PRO A 22 -12.05 -11.44 -13.82
CA PRO A 22 -11.09 -10.67 -13.05
C PRO A 22 -9.98 -11.63 -12.62
N VAL A 23 -8.98 -11.83 -13.49
CA VAL A 23 -7.77 -12.61 -13.18
C VAL A 23 -6.99 -11.98 -12.03
N GLU A 24 -7.23 -10.71 -11.72
CA GLU A 24 -6.54 -10.00 -10.64
C GLU A 24 -6.96 -10.43 -9.22
N ILE A 25 -8.00 -11.27 -9.07
CA ILE A 25 -8.37 -11.82 -7.74
C ILE A 25 -7.84 -13.27 -7.56
N GLY A 26 -7.37 -13.92 -8.64
CA GLY A 26 -6.97 -15.32 -8.60
C GLY A 26 -5.50 -15.57 -8.26
N GLU A 27 -4.59 -14.71 -8.73
CA GLU A 27 -3.15 -14.91 -8.56
C GLU A 27 -2.57 -13.84 -7.62
N PRO A 28 -1.96 -14.22 -6.48
CA PRO A 28 -1.33 -13.25 -5.60
C PRO A 28 -0.22 -12.54 -6.36
N SER A 29 -0.27 -11.21 -6.39
CA SER A 29 0.79 -10.40 -7.02
C SER A 29 2.14 -10.77 -6.41
N LEU A 30 3.25 -10.59 -7.16
CA LEU A 30 4.60 -10.81 -6.63
C LEU A 30 4.82 -10.08 -5.29
N ARG A 31 4.24 -8.87 -5.16
CA ARG A 31 4.24 -8.09 -3.92
C ARG A 31 3.51 -8.82 -2.77
N GLN A 32 2.36 -9.43 -3.03
CA GLN A 32 1.65 -10.24 -2.03
C GLN A 32 2.38 -11.54 -1.70
N GLN A 33 2.98 -12.19 -2.69
CA GLN A 33 3.75 -13.43 -2.47
C GLN A 33 5.01 -13.19 -1.63
N GLN A 34 5.62 -12.02 -1.77
CA GLN A 34 6.82 -11.61 -1.03
C GLN A 34 6.51 -10.80 0.22
N PHE A 35 5.23 -10.52 0.51
CA PHE A 35 4.83 -9.77 1.69
C PHE A 35 5.10 -10.62 2.95
N SER A 36 5.99 -10.15 3.80
CA SER A 36 6.20 -10.69 5.14
C SER A 36 5.96 -9.59 6.17
N GLU A 37 4.89 -9.74 6.94
CA GLU A 37 4.47 -8.79 7.97
C GLU A 37 5.54 -8.62 9.05
N GLU A 38 6.20 -9.73 9.45
CA GLU A 38 7.31 -9.73 10.41
C GLU A 38 8.48 -8.90 9.90
N THR A 39 8.95 -9.14 8.67
CA THR A 39 10.07 -8.37 8.10
C THR A 39 9.74 -6.88 7.93
N ASN A 40 8.48 -6.56 7.62
CA ASN A 40 8.03 -5.18 7.49
C ASN A 40 7.94 -4.49 8.85
N ALA A 41 7.47 -5.21 9.88
CA ALA A 41 7.43 -4.70 11.25
C ALA A 41 8.84 -4.45 11.81
N GLU A 42 9.77 -5.37 11.57
CA GLU A 42 11.18 -5.21 11.93
C GLU A 42 11.83 -4.02 11.22
N ALA A 43 11.67 -3.93 9.89
CA ALA A 43 12.20 -2.83 9.09
C ALA A 43 11.63 -1.47 9.55
N LEU A 44 10.32 -1.41 9.80
CA LEU A 44 9.67 -0.22 10.31
C LEU A 44 10.19 0.17 11.70
N SER A 45 10.40 -0.80 12.59
CA SER A 45 10.94 -0.54 13.93
C SER A 45 12.34 0.06 13.85
N VAL A 46 13.22 -0.52 13.03
CA VAL A 46 14.58 0.00 12.81
C VAL A 46 14.54 1.41 12.22
N GLU A 47 13.65 1.69 11.27
CA GLU A 47 13.52 3.02 10.68
C GLU A 47 13.06 4.07 11.72
N LEU A 48 12.14 3.69 12.61
CA LEU A 48 11.67 4.55 13.70
C LEU A 48 12.78 4.84 14.71
N ASP A 49 13.57 3.84 15.11
CA ASP A 49 14.69 4.01 16.03
C ASP A 49 15.74 4.98 15.44
N LEU A 50 16.07 4.81 14.15
CA LEU A 50 16.99 5.71 13.45
C LEU A 50 16.46 7.15 13.38
N LEU A 51 15.15 7.31 13.18
CA LEU A 51 14.51 8.61 13.15
C LEU A 51 14.54 9.29 14.52
N GLU A 52 14.35 8.53 15.61
CA GLU A 52 14.48 9.02 16.98
C GLU A 52 15.91 9.49 17.26
N GLU A 53 16.92 8.67 16.97
CA GLU A 53 18.33 9.07 17.11
C GLU A 53 18.67 10.35 16.35
N ALA A 54 18.16 10.49 15.12
CA ALA A 54 18.38 11.68 14.31
C ALA A 54 17.77 12.93 14.94
N ARG A 55 16.58 12.81 15.52
CA ARG A 55 15.90 13.91 16.22
C ARG A 55 16.66 14.33 17.48
N ASP A 56 17.13 13.38 18.27
CA ASP A 56 17.90 13.68 19.48
C ASP A 56 19.19 14.43 19.17
N ARG A 57 19.93 13.97 18.15
CA ARG A 57 21.13 14.67 17.69
C ARG A 57 20.81 16.08 17.20
N ALA A 58 19.71 16.26 16.48
CA ALA A 58 19.27 17.58 16.02
C ALA A 58 18.92 18.52 17.18
N LEU A 59 18.25 18.01 18.22
CA LEU A 59 17.93 18.77 19.43
C LEU A 59 19.20 19.22 20.16
N ILE A 60 20.14 18.30 20.40
CA ILE A 60 21.43 18.63 21.04
C ILE A 60 22.16 19.72 20.25
N ASN A 61 22.22 19.58 18.93
CA ASN A 61 22.87 20.56 18.06
C ASN A 61 22.17 21.93 18.10
N MET A 62 20.84 21.94 18.13
CA MET A 62 20.04 23.16 18.23
C MET A 62 20.31 23.87 19.55
N GLU A 63 20.29 23.16 20.66
CA GLU A 63 20.57 23.72 21.99
C GLU A 63 21.98 24.28 22.06
N ALA A 64 22.98 23.55 21.56
CA ALA A 64 24.36 24.03 21.49
C ALA A 64 24.49 25.27 20.60
N CYS A 65 23.73 25.37 19.50
CA CYS A 65 23.66 26.59 18.70
C CYS A 65 23.02 27.76 19.48
N ARG A 66 21.94 27.50 20.22
CA ARG A 66 21.23 28.51 21.02
C ARG A 66 22.13 29.08 22.11
N THR A 67 22.88 28.24 22.83
CA THR A 67 23.79 28.71 23.89
C THR A 67 24.93 29.56 23.33
N ARG A 68 25.58 29.11 22.25
CA ARG A 68 26.65 29.88 21.59
C ARG A 68 26.17 31.23 21.07
N THR A 69 24.94 31.30 20.56
CA THR A 69 24.36 32.57 20.09
C THR A 69 23.96 33.49 21.25
N SER A 70 23.50 32.96 22.38
CA SER A 70 23.24 33.77 23.58
C SER A 70 24.52 34.33 24.20
N GLU A 71 25.60 33.55 24.24
CA GLU A 71 26.89 33.99 24.77
C GLU A 71 27.52 35.10 23.91
N ARG A 72 27.40 34.96 22.58
CA ARG A 72 27.89 35.96 21.62
C ARG A 72 27.08 37.24 21.61
N SER A 73 25.78 37.19 21.91
CA SER A 73 24.92 38.38 21.99
C SER A 73 24.97 39.08 23.35
N SER A 74 25.60 38.45 24.34
CA SER A 74 25.83 39.03 25.68
C SER A 74 27.20 39.69 25.84
N HIS A 75 28.03 39.69 24.77
CA HIS A 75 29.29 40.43 24.65
C HIS A 75 29.13 41.58 23.64
#